data_AF-A0A5N7WJV2-F1
#
_entry.id   AF-A0A5N7WJV2-F1
#
_cell.length_a   1.000
_cell.length_b   1.000
_cell.length_c   1.000
_cell.angle_alpha   90.00
_cell.angle_beta   90.00
_cell.angle_gamma   90.00
#
_symmetry.space_group_name_H-M   'P 1'
#
loop_
_entity.id
_entity.type
_entity.pdbx_description
1 polymer ?
#
loop_
_entity_poly.entity_id
_entity_poly.type
_entity_poly.pdbx_seq_one_letter_code
_entity_poly.pdbx_strand_id
1 'polypeptide(L)'
;MNTPNPSEINAQKPAAPAVKKDAQSSDSAKSSVPSKSLPLAESRCYGVSVGVGASATLVAYGIAADLCAGGTIFGLPVGKQKNVEIFAADHVSASDLKFQVSRLIDSEVNISVLVPKTLNPPDYRSQEGRALMGPPKAGGCRVVVVPAANKKARWSEANLSAFKRAVVGKGALVIFIFQGFSKEEEAYLSSCFNCVFTVCPCEPDQGYPSAFTVAPISGSFFAATGHSAVIENIRVDAEGRIKRHCLPCVSPDRRDREIYRLRKEENKSLEEIGEVLGCNKSTISRRLSALAFHLRGHCL
;
A
#
# COMPACT_ATOMS: atom_id res chain seq x y z
N MET A 1 -64.85 7.27 -35.37
CA MET A 1 -63.59 7.02 -34.64
C MET A 1 -62.81 8.33 -34.64
N ASN A 2 -62.60 8.93 -33.47
CA ASN A 2 -61.60 10.00 -33.28
C ASN A 2 -60.21 9.32 -33.22
N THR A 3 -59.03 9.94 -33.36
CA THR A 3 -58.43 11.25 -32.98
C THR A 3 -56.94 11.20 -33.49
N PRO A 4 -56.03 12.19 -33.31
CA PRO A 4 -56.10 13.63 -33.66
C PRO A 4 -54.75 14.28 -34.15
N ASN A 5 -54.80 15.54 -34.62
CA ASN A 5 -53.92 16.70 -34.27
C ASN A 5 -52.35 16.67 -34.43
N PRO A 6 -51.66 17.84 -34.33
CA PRO A 6 -51.98 19.14 -34.95
C PRO A 6 -50.74 19.98 -35.43
N SER A 7 -50.99 21.09 -36.12
CA SER A 7 -50.12 22.29 -36.14
C SER A 7 -50.16 23.00 -34.75
N GLU A 8 -49.38 24.00 -34.37
CA GLU A 8 -48.57 25.02 -35.05
C GLU A 8 -47.71 25.74 -33.96
N ILE A 9 -47.02 26.84 -34.32
CA ILE A 9 -46.80 28.10 -33.55
C ILE A 9 -45.43 28.69 -33.87
N ASN A 10 -45.42 29.89 -34.46
CA ASN A 10 -44.35 30.86 -34.31
C ASN A 10 -44.94 32.27 -34.55
N ALA A 11 -44.84 33.19 -33.58
CA ALA A 11 -45.38 34.54 -33.69
C ALA A 11 -44.60 35.57 -32.85
N GLN A 12 -44.61 36.82 -33.30
CA GLN A 12 -43.66 37.87 -32.92
C GLN A 12 -44.01 38.68 -31.65
N LYS A 13 -42.97 39.36 -31.14
CA LYS A 13 -42.97 40.62 -30.34
C LYS A 13 -43.76 41.76 -31.04
N PRO A 14 -43.97 42.99 -30.46
CA PRO A 14 -43.62 43.51 -29.13
C PRO A 14 -44.67 44.44 -28.43
N ALA A 15 -44.47 44.76 -27.14
CA ALA A 15 -44.85 46.06 -26.52
C ALA A 15 -44.27 46.24 -25.09
N ALA A 16 -44.19 47.50 -24.63
CA ALA A 16 -43.94 47.97 -23.24
C ALA A 16 -44.63 49.36 -23.09
N PRO A 17 -44.70 50.03 -21.92
CA PRO A 17 -44.31 49.66 -20.53
C PRO A 17 -45.42 49.95 -19.47
N ALA A 18 -45.22 49.54 -18.20
CA ALA A 18 -45.77 50.21 -17.00
C ALA A 18 -45.05 49.74 -15.71
N VAL A 19 -44.94 50.63 -14.70
CA VAL A 19 -44.18 50.40 -13.44
C VAL A 19 -45.02 50.73 -12.21
N LYS A 20 -44.94 49.88 -11.17
CA LYS A 20 -44.96 50.17 -9.71
C LYS A 20 -44.62 48.87 -8.96
N LYS A 21 -43.52 48.80 -8.18
CA LYS A 21 -43.34 49.16 -6.75
C LYS A 21 -44.11 48.24 -5.78
N ASP A 22 -43.60 47.82 -4.62
CA ASP A 22 -42.26 47.84 -3.97
C ASP A 22 -41.87 46.36 -3.64
N ALA A 23 -40.72 45.94 -3.09
CA ALA A 23 -39.55 46.54 -2.43
C ALA A 23 -38.27 45.75 -2.89
N GLN A 24 -37.12 45.55 -2.20
CA GLN A 24 -36.58 45.97 -0.89
C GLN A 24 -35.03 45.98 -0.95
N SER A 25 -34.39 46.98 -0.34
CA SER A 25 -32.99 47.01 0.16
C SER A 25 -31.86 46.40 -0.69
N SER A 26 -31.13 47.27 -1.40
CA SER A 26 -29.83 46.95 -2.01
C SER A 26 -28.68 47.10 -0.99
N ASP A 27 -27.84 46.08 -0.85
CA ASP A 27 -26.52 46.22 -0.23
C ASP A 27 -25.42 45.60 -1.12
N SER A 28 -24.21 46.16 -1.07
CA SER A 28 -23.27 46.11 -2.20
C SER A 28 -22.74 44.72 -2.58
N ALA A 29 -22.85 44.35 -3.85
CA ALA A 29 -22.33 43.09 -4.38
C ALA A 29 -20.80 43.14 -4.59
N LYS A 30 -20.04 42.55 -3.65
CA LYS A 30 -18.67 42.11 -3.95
C LYS A 30 -18.73 40.89 -4.86
N SER A 31 -18.12 41.00 -6.04
CA SER A 31 -18.02 39.90 -7.00
C SER A 31 -17.17 38.75 -6.43
N SER A 32 -17.84 37.75 -5.86
CA SER A 32 -17.23 36.46 -5.52
C SER A 32 -17.22 35.57 -6.76
N VAL A 33 -16.08 35.57 -7.47
CA VAL A 33 -15.77 34.48 -8.42
C VAL A 33 -15.97 33.16 -7.66
N PRO A 34 -16.76 32.20 -8.19
CA PRO A 34 -16.90 30.91 -7.53
C PRO A 34 -15.51 30.28 -7.46
N SER A 35 -14.99 30.14 -6.25
CA SER A 35 -13.75 29.43 -6.00
C SER A 35 -13.91 28.03 -6.57
N LYS A 36 -13.18 27.73 -7.65
CA LYS A 36 -13.13 26.37 -8.20
C LYS A 36 -12.75 25.47 -7.03
N SER A 37 -13.68 24.62 -6.62
CA SER A 37 -13.36 23.54 -5.70
C SER A 37 -12.24 22.76 -6.35
N LEU A 38 -11.09 22.70 -5.66
CA LEU A 38 -10.03 21.79 -6.06
C LEU A 38 -10.67 20.40 -6.21
N PRO A 39 -10.40 19.66 -7.29
CA PRO A 39 -10.98 18.34 -7.47
C PRO A 39 -10.71 17.50 -6.22
N LEU A 40 -11.76 16.87 -5.68
CA LEU A 40 -11.65 16.09 -4.45
C LEU A 40 -10.51 15.09 -4.62
N ALA A 41 -9.51 15.15 -3.74
CA ALA A 41 -8.34 14.28 -3.84
C ALA A 41 -8.79 12.81 -3.88
N GLU A 42 -8.39 12.10 -4.93
CA GLU A 42 -8.73 10.68 -5.06
C GLU A 42 -8.09 9.88 -3.93
N SER A 43 -8.84 8.91 -3.40
CA SER A 43 -8.36 8.04 -2.34
C SER A 43 -7.31 7.07 -2.88
N ARG A 44 -6.13 7.06 -2.26
CA ARG A 44 -4.99 6.27 -2.74
C ARG A 44 -4.95 4.93 -2.01
N CYS A 45 -5.04 3.83 -2.77
CA CYS A 45 -5.27 2.50 -2.22
C CYS A 45 -4.18 1.52 -2.63
N TYR A 46 -3.52 0.93 -1.63
CA TYR A 46 -2.36 0.05 -1.79
C TYR A 46 -2.73 -1.37 -1.35
N GLY A 47 -2.31 -2.38 -2.12
CA GLY A 47 -2.46 -3.79 -1.76
C GLY A 47 -1.11 -4.42 -1.43
N VAL A 48 -1.03 -5.19 -0.36
CA VAL A 48 0.16 -5.94 0.04
C VAL A 48 -0.24 -7.39 0.28
N SER A 49 0.33 -8.32 -0.47
CA SER A 49 0.22 -9.76 -0.21
C SER A 49 1.39 -10.21 0.65
N VAL A 50 1.11 -10.79 1.80
CA VAL A 50 2.12 -11.35 2.71
C VAL A 50 2.17 -12.86 2.51
N GLY A 51 3.32 -13.32 2.01
CA GLY A 51 3.63 -14.71 1.75
C GLY A 51 3.81 -15.53 3.03
N VAL A 52 3.78 -16.87 2.87
CA VAL A 52 3.93 -17.81 3.99
C VAL A 52 5.27 -17.59 4.69
N GLY A 53 5.23 -17.45 6.02
CA GLY A 53 6.41 -17.22 6.86
C GLY A 53 6.78 -15.74 7.07
N ALA A 54 6.16 -14.80 6.34
CA ALA A 54 6.28 -13.37 6.65
C ALA A 54 5.20 -12.92 7.65
N SER A 55 5.57 -12.01 8.56
CA SER A 55 4.64 -11.51 9.58
C SER A 55 3.91 -10.26 9.09
N ALA A 56 2.59 -10.34 8.97
CA ALA A 56 1.76 -9.20 8.57
C ALA A 56 1.69 -8.09 9.62
N THR A 57 1.82 -8.41 10.91
CA THR A 57 1.90 -7.39 11.98
C THR A 57 3.20 -6.61 11.90
N LEU A 58 4.32 -7.28 11.63
CA LEU A 58 5.63 -6.68 11.45
C LEU A 58 5.67 -5.77 10.20
N VAL A 59 5.07 -6.23 9.09
CA VAL A 59 4.88 -5.42 7.87
C VAL A 59 3.98 -4.19 8.15
N ALA A 60 2.87 -4.36 8.87
CA ALA A 60 1.95 -3.27 9.19
C ALA A 60 2.57 -2.20 10.10
N TYR A 61 3.31 -2.65 11.14
CA TYR A 61 4.11 -1.78 12.00
C TYR A 61 5.17 -1.02 11.18
N GLY A 62 5.88 -1.73 10.30
CA GLY A 62 6.91 -1.15 9.45
C GLY A 62 6.38 -0.05 8.54
N ILE A 63 5.30 -0.34 7.79
CA ILE A 63 4.62 0.63 6.94
C ILE A 63 4.13 1.84 7.75
N ALA A 64 3.54 1.63 8.93
CA ALA A 64 3.06 2.74 9.76
C ALA A 64 4.21 3.63 10.27
N ALA A 65 5.35 3.03 10.66
CA ALA A 65 6.54 3.78 11.05
C ALA A 65 7.13 4.57 9.87
N ASP A 66 7.26 3.96 8.68
CA ASP A 66 7.81 4.62 7.48
C ASP A 66 6.92 5.77 6.98
N LEU A 67 5.60 5.60 7.05
CA LEU A 67 4.63 6.64 6.73
C LEU A 67 4.74 7.85 7.67
N CYS A 68 4.98 7.61 8.96
CA CYS A 68 5.14 8.67 9.94
C CYS A 68 6.53 9.33 9.88
N ALA A 69 7.60 8.59 9.62
CA ALA A 69 8.95 9.11 9.58
C ALA A 69 9.28 9.81 8.24
N GLY A 70 9.21 9.06 7.14
CA GLY A 70 9.61 9.51 5.79
C GLY A 70 8.45 9.72 4.82
N GLY A 71 7.24 9.23 5.12
CA GLY A 71 6.11 9.27 4.20
C GLY A 71 6.25 8.31 3.03
N THR A 72 6.83 7.13 3.26
CA THR A 72 7.10 6.13 2.21
C THR A 72 6.40 4.79 2.48
N ILE A 73 6.18 4.03 1.42
CA ILE A 73 5.77 2.61 1.46
C ILE A 73 6.77 1.84 0.62
N PHE A 74 7.65 1.03 1.24
CA PHE A 74 8.68 0.26 0.53
C PHE A 74 9.51 1.09 -0.47
N GLY A 75 9.95 2.27 -0.04
CA GLY A 75 10.70 3.24 -0.84
C GLY A 75 9.85 4.13 -1.77
N LEU A 76 8.58 3.82 -2.02
CA LEU A 76 7.69 4.69 -2.79
C LEU A 76 7.27 5.91 -1.94
N PRO A 77 7.53 7.16 -2.36
CA PRO A 77 7.02 8.34 -1.68
C PRO A 77 5.49 8.47 -1.83
N VAL A 78 4.80 8.57 -0.69
CA VAL A 78 3.34 8.80 -0.61
C VAL A 78 2.97 10.01 0.27
N GLY A 79 3.95 10.65 0.91
CA GLY A 79 3.81 11.84 1.75
C GLY A 79 3.74 11.52 3.24
N LYS A 80 4.44 12.31 4.08
CA LYS A 80 4.52 12.11 5.54
C LYS A 80 3.14 12.19 6.18
N GLN A 81 2.78 11.19 6.98
CA GLN A 81 1.50 11.11 7.69
C GLN A 81 1.70 11.53 9.15
N LYS A 82 0.83 12.40 9.67
CA LYS A 82 0.88 12.79 11.09
C LYS A 82 0.22 11.77 12.01
N ASN A 83 -0.83 11.12 11.53
CA ASN A 83 -1.60 10.13 12.28
C ASN A 83 -1.82 8.90 11.39
N VAL A 84 -1.52 7.71 11.90
CA VAL A 84 -1.77 6.44 11.21
C VAL A 84 -2.61 5.54 12.10
N GLU A 85 -3.76 5.10 11.59
CA GLU A 85 -4.58 4.08 12.24
C GLU A 85 -4.20 2.70 11.68
N ILE A 86 -3.77 1.75 12.51
CA ILE A 86 -3.64 0.35 12.13
C ILE A 86 -4.89 -0.37 12.60
N PHE A 87 -5.76 -0.78 11.67
CA PHE A 87 -6.88 -1.67 11.96
C PHE A 87 -6.44 -3.12 11.74
N ALA A 88 -6.36 -3.89 12.83
CA ALA A 88 -6.19 -5.33 12.75
C ALA A 88 -7.57 -5.99 12.77
N ALA A 89 -7.88 -6.83 11.78
CA ALA A 89 -9.16 -7.52 11.67
C ALA A 89 -9.23 -8.82 12.50
N ASP A 90 -8.27 -9.06 13.39
CA ASP A 90 -8.32 -10.11 14.41
C ASP A 90 -7.60 -9.68 15.72
N HIS A 91 -7.95 -10.31 16.84
CA HIS A 91 -7.43 -9.95 18.17
C HIS A 91 -5.97 -10.32 18.39
N VAL A 92 -5.44 -11.33 17.70
CA VAL A 92 -4.05 -11.77 17.86
C VAL A 92 -3.13 -10.74 17.21
N SER A 93 -3.40 -10.41 15.95
CA SER A 93 -2.71 -9.34 15.22
C SER A 93 -2.82 -8.00 15.94
N ALA A 94 -3.99 -7.66 16.47
CA ALA A 94 -4.21 -6.42 17.22
C ALA A 94 -3.39 -6.33 18.52
N SER A 95 -3.23 -7.45 19.23
CA SER A 95 -2.51 -7.50 20.51
C SER A 95 -1.00 -7.39 20.30
N ASP A 96 -0.44 -8.10 19.33
CA ASP A 96 0.96 -7.96 18.93
C ASP A 96 1.25 -6.53 18.43
N LEU A 97 0.42 -5.99 17.53
CA LEU A 97 0.59 -4.62 17.04
C LEU A 97 0.56 -3.57 18.16
N LYS A 98 -0.35 -3.69 19.15
CA LYS A 98 -0.36 -2.80 20.32
C LYS A 98 0.95 -2.86 21.10
N PHE A 99 1.49 -4.06 21.31
CA PHE A 99 2.74 -4.28 22.02
C PHE A 99 3.95 -3.70 21.27
N GLN A 100 4.03 -3.90 19.94
CA GLN A 100 5.11 -3.31 19.14
C GLN A 100 5.01 -1.77 19.08
N VAL A 101 3.80 -1.22 18.87
CA VAL A 101 3.58 0.23 18.81
C VAL A 101 3.88 0.90 20.16
N SER A 102 3.54 0.27 21.30
CA SER A 102 3.87 0.83 22.62
C SER A 102 5.37 0.89 22.94
N ARG A 103 6.21 0.22 22.16
CA ARG A 103 7.68 0.25 22.25
C ARG A 103 8.32 1.29 21.33
N LEU A 104 7.53 2.00 20.53
CA LEU A 104 8.03 3.09 19.69
C LEU A 104 8.31 4.33 20.55
N ILE A 105 9.58 4.75 20.59
CA ILE A 105 10.01 5.95 21.30
C ILE A 105 10.24 7.07 20.28
N ASP A 106 9.14 7.67 19.82
CA ASP A 106 9.15 8.92 19.06
C ASP A 106 7.85 9.69 19.37
N SER A 107 7.99 10.87 19.97
CA SER A 107 6.86 11.71 20.38
C SER A 107 6.11 12.38 19.22
N GLU A 108 6.68 12.41 18.01
CA GLU A 108 5.98 12.92 16.82
C GLU A 108 5.11 11.86 16.13
N VAL A 109 5.30 10.58 16.44
CA VAL A 109 4.69 9.47 15.71
C VAL A 109 3.38 9.01 16.35
N ASN A 110 2.25 9.55 15.86
CA ASN A 110 0.93 9.14 16.33
C ASN A 110 0.39 7.90 15.56
N ILE A 111 0.82 6.71 15.99
CA ILE A 111 0.28 5.43 15.52
C ILE A 111 -0.72 4.90 16.56
N SER A 112 -1.94 4.58 16.11
CA SER A 112 -2.98 3.98 16.95
C SER A 112 -3.42 2.62 16.42
N VAL A 113 -3.67 1.65 17.30
CA VAL A 113 -4.07 0.29 16.91
C VAL A 113 -5.54 0.06 17.27
N LEU A 114 -6.36 -0.09 16.25
CA LEU A 114 -7.78 -0.39 16.33
C LEU A 114 -7.99 -1.92 16.34
N VAL A 115 -8.89 -2.37 17.22
CA VAL A 115 -9.19 -3.78 17.50
C VAL A 115 -10.61 -4.09 17.03
N PRO A 116 -10.94 -5.32 16.57
CA PRO A 116 -12.31 -5.68 16.24
C PRO A 116 -13.23 -5.51 17.46
N LYS A 117 -14.42 -4.94 17.25
CA LYS A 117 -15.40 -4.77 18.33
C LYS A 117 -16.04 -6.09 18.79
N THR A 118 -15.98 -7.13 17.97
CA THR A 118 -16.57 -8.45 18.24
C THR A 118 -15.49 -9.43 18.68
N LEU A 119 -15.78 -10.28 19.68
CA LEU A 119 -14.86 -11.33 20.14
C LEU A 119 -14.49 -12.32 19.04
N ASN A 120 -15.48 -12.65 18.19
CA ASN A 120 -15.30 -13.45 16.98
C ASN A 120 -15.42 -12.50 15.77
N PRO A 121 -14.33 -12.18 15.06
CA PRO A 121 -14.40 -11.45 13.81
C PRO A 121 -15.16 -12.28 12.75
N PRO A 122 -16.13 -11.68 12.04
CA PRO A 122 -16.84 -12.36 10.95
C PRO A 122 -15.95 -12.50 9.70
N ASP A 123 -16.46 -13.18 8.68
CA ASP A 123 -15.82 -13.19 7.38
C ASP A 123 -15.86 -11.80 6.73
N TYR A 124 -14.69 -11.18 6.55
CA TYR A 124 -14.56 -9.86 5.91
C TYR A 124 -14.89 -9.84 4.40
N ARG A 125 -15.14 -11.00 3.79
CA ARG A 125 -15.74 -11.13 2.45
C ARG A 125 -17.27 -11.04 2.47
N SER A 126 -17.91 -11.14 3.64
CA SER A 126 -19.35 -10.94 3.80
C SER A 126 -19.71 -9.45 3.89
N GLN A 127 -21.00 -9.12 3.79
CA GLN A 127 -21.48 -7.75 3.95
C GLN A 127 -21.36 -7.28 5.41
N GLU A 128 -21.62 -8.19 6.34
CA GLU A 128 -21.56 -7.99 7.79
C GLU A 128 -20.13 -7.69 8.22
N GLY A 129 -19.14 -8.47 7.74
CA GLY A 129 -17.73 -8.22 8.03
C GLY A 129 -17.21 -6.90 7.44
N ARG A 130 -17.62 -6.56 6.21
CA ARG A 130 -17.34 -5.26 5.61
C ARG A 130 -17.89 -4.09 6.44
N ALA A 131 -19.09 -4.22 7.00
CA ALA A 131 -19.73 -3.17 7.77
C ALA A 131 -19.00 -2.84 9.08
N LEU A 132 -18.23 -3.77 9.65
CA LEU A 132 -17.47 -3.55 10.89
C LEU A 132 -16.21 -2.68 10.71
N MET A 133 -15.69 -2.57 9.50
CA MET A 133 -14.44 -1.84 9.22
C MET A 133 -14.65 -0.32 9.22
N GLY A 134 -15.64 0.13 8.44
CA GLY A 134 -15.89 1.52 8.10
C GLY A 134 -14.72 2.23 7.39
N PRO A 135 -14.96 3.41 6.80
CA PRO A 135 -13.88 4.28 6.34
C PRO A 135 -13.12 4.92 7.52
N PRO A 136 -11.85 5.32 7.34
CA PRO A 136 -11.18 6.25 8.25
C PRO A 136 -11.85 7.63 8.23
N LYS A 137 -11.50 8.47 9.21
CA LYS A 137 -11.84 9.90 9.19
C LYS A 137 -11.31 10.53 7.89
N ALA A 138 -12.02 11.52 7.35
CA ALA A 138 -11.68 12.15 6.07
C ALA A 138 -10.23 12.68 6.07
N GLY A 139 -9.48 12.37 5.01
CA GLY A 139 -8.04 12.70 4.92
C GLY A 139 -7.10 11.87 5.82
N GLY A 140 -7.62 10.87 6.53
CA GLY A 140 -6.81 9.99 7.38
C GLY A 140 -6.02 8.93 6.62
N CYS A 141 -4.96 8.43 7.26
CA CYS A 141 -4.19 7.27 6.81
C CYS A 141 -4.55 6.03 7.63
N ARG A 142 -4.87 4.92 6.96
CA ARG A 142 -5.19 3.65 7.61
C ARG A 142 -4.46 2.45 6.99
N VAL A 143 -3.77 1.69 7.82
CA VAL A 143 -3.24 0.36 7.50
C VAL A 143 -4.26 -0.69 7.96
N VAL A 144 -4.54 -1.69 7.14
CA VAL A 144 -5.59 -2.69 7.37
C VAL A 144 -4.98 -4.08 7.28
N VAL A 145 -4.81 -4.76 8.42
CA VAL A 145 -4.32 -6.15 8.47
C VAL A 145 -5.50 -7.09 8.42
N VAL A 146 -5.64 -7.80 7.30
CA VAL A 146 -6.70 -8.79 7.08
C VAL A 146 -6.20 -10.16 7.55
N PRO A 147 -6.95 -10.91 8.37
CA PRO A 147 -6.56 -12.25 8.81
C PRO A 147 -6.43 -13.20 7.62
N ALA A 148 -5.58 -14.22 7.76
CA ALA A 148 -5.41 -15.25 6.74
C ALA A 148 -6.74 -15.95 6.45
N ALA A 149 -7.11 -16.01 5.16
CA ALA A 149 -8.33 -16.69 4.75
C ALA A 149 -8.22 -18.21 5.00
N ASN A 150 -9.29 -18.81 5.54
CA ASN A 150 -9.39 -20.26 5.60
C ASN A 150 -9.33 -20.82 4.16
N LYS A 151 -8.43 -21.77 3.90
CA LYS A 151 -8.18 -22.41 2.59
C LYS A 151 -9.43 -22.87 1.83
N LYS A 152 -10.54 -23.16 2.52
CA LYS A 152 -11.83 -23.56 1.93
C LYS A 152 -12.60 -22.44 1.23
N ALA A 153 -12.26 -21.17 1.48
CA ALA A 153 -12.92 -20.03 0.88
C ALA A 153 -11.86 -19.04 0.37
N ARG A 154 -12.01 -18.62 -0.88
CA ARG A 154 -11.06 -17.74 -1.59
C ARG A 154 -11.59 -16.32 -1.70
N TRP A 155 -10.69 -15.37 -1.89
CA TRP A 155 -11.03 -14.03 -2.37
C TRP A 155 -11.31 -14.09 -3.87
N SER A 156 -12.38 -13.44 -4.30
CA SER A 156 -12.62 -13.10 -5.69
C SER A 156 -12.35 -11.61 -5.88
N GLU A 157 -12.07 -11.20 -7.12
CA GLU A 157 -11.96 -9.80 -7.51
C GLU A 157 -13.18 -8.95 -7.06
N ALA A 158 -14.40 -9.51 -7.19
CA ALA A 158 -15.62 -8.87 -6.71
C ALA A 158 -15.63 -8.66 -5.19
N ASN A 159 -15.16 -9.65 -4.41
CA ASN A 159 -15.05 -9.55 -2.95
C ASN A 159 -13.99 -8.53 -2.53
N LEU A 160 -12.84 -8.48 -3.22
CA LEU A 160 -11.79 -7.49 -2.99
C LEU A 160 -12.27 -6.07 -3.32
N SER A 161 -12.95 -5.89 -4.45
CA SER A 161 -13.55 -4.62 -4.88
C SER A 161 -14.67 -4.15 -3.93
N ALA A 162 -15.47 -5.07 -3.40
CA ALA A 162 -16.47 -4.76 -2.38
C ALA A 162 -15.82 -4.37 -1.04
N PHE A 163 -14.77 -5.09 -0.63
CA PHE A 163 -14.01 -4.81 0.60
C PHE A 163 -13.32 -3.45 0.53
N LYS A 164 -12.59 -3.16 -0.55
CA LYS A 164 -12.02 -1.84 -0.83
C LYS A 164 -13.06 -0.72 -0.68
N ARG A 165 -14.22 -0.84 -1.34
CA ARG A 165 -15.27 0.19 -1.28
C ARG A 165 -15.85 0.41 0.12
N ALA A 166 -15.88 -0.61 0.99
CA ALA A 166 -16.37 -0.46 2.37
C ALA A 166 -15.38 0.24 3.31
N VAL A 167 -14.08 0.19 3.00
CA VAL A 167 -13.00 0.66 3.88
C VAL A 167 -12.35 1.96 3.39
N VAL A 168 -12.46 2.27 2.10
CA VAL A 168 -11.85 3.47 1.51
C VAL A 168 -12.78 4.68 1.67
N GLY A 169 -12.44 5.57 2.61
CA GLY A 169 -13.04 6.89 2.73
C GLY A 169 -12.55 7.86 1.64
N LYS A 170 -13.31 8.94 1.38
CA LYS A 170 -12.91 10.01 0.43
C LYS A 170 -11.61 10.68 0.87
N GLY A 171 -10.65 10.82 -0.06
CA GLY A 171 -9.35 11.45 0.17
C GLY A 171 -8.43 10.71 1.15
N ALA A 172 -8.77 9.47 1.53
CA ALA A 172 -7.97 8.67 2.45
C ALA A 172 -6.78 8.00 1.77
N LEU A 173 -5.71 7.77 2.54
CA LEU A 173 -4.64 6.85 2.19
C LEU A 173 -4.92 5.51 2.89
N VAL A 174 -5.14 4.43 2.13
CA VAL A 174 -5.47 3.11 2.72
C VAL A 174 -4.54 2.04 2.18
N ILE A 175 -3.90 1.30 3.09
CA ILE A 175 -2.99 0.21 2.79
C ILE A 175 -3.62 -1.08 3.30
N PHE A 176 -3.90 -2.04 2.42
CA PHE A 176 -4.45 -3.33 2.76
C PHE A 176 -3.36 -4.39 2.77
N ILE A 177 -3.25 -5.14 3.87
CA ILE A 177 -2.29 -6.21 4.07
C ILE A 177 -3.07 -7.51 4.16
N PHE A 178 -2.97 -8.31 3.11
CA PHE A 178 -3.61 -9.59 2.95
C PHE A 178 -2.63 -10.73 3.26
N GLN A 179 -3.14 -11.85 3.76
CA GLN A 179 -2.33 -12.99 4.20
C GLN A 179 -2.79 -14.29 3.53
N GLY A 180 -1.83 -15.12 3.11
CA GLY A 180 -2.11 -16.47 2.63
C GLY A 180 -2.81 -16.58 1.28
N PHE A 181 -2.71 -15.54 0.44
CA PHE A 181 -3.26 -15.52 -0.92
C PHE A 181 -2.60 -16.58 -1.82
N SER A 182 -3.38 -17.19 -2.70
CA SER A 182 -2.84 -17.91 -3.85
C SER A 182 -2.26 -16.93 -4.88
N LYS A 183 -1.49 -17.44 -5.86
CA LYS A 183 -0.99 -16.63 -6.98
C LYS A 183 -2.12 -16.03 -7.84
N GLU A 184 -3.29 -16.65 -7.84
CA GLU A 184 -4.49 -16.11 -8.50
C GLU A 184 -5.10 -14.96 -7.67
N GLU A 185 -5.23 -15.12 -6.35
CA GLU A 185 -5.72 -14.08 -5.45
C GLU A 185 -4.79 -12.85 -5.43
N GLU A 186 -3.46 -13.07 -5.56
CA GLU A 186 -2.48 -11.99 -5.76
C GLU A 186 -2.70 -11.23 -7.07
N ALA A 187 -3.05 -11.92 -8.17
CA ALA A 187 -3.28 -11.28 -9.46
C ALA A 187 -4.49 -10.31 -9.42
N TYR A 188 -5.56 -10.67 -8.70
CA TYR A 188 -6.74 -9.80 -8.50
C TYR A 188 -6.41 -8.51 -7.73
N LEU A 189 -5.28 -8.42 -7.02
CA LEU A 189 -4.89 -7.16 -6.38
C LEU A 189 -4.56 -6.09 -7.44
N SER A 190 -3.96 -6.47 -8.57
CA SER A 190 -3.51 -5.55 -9.62
C SER A 190 -4.66 -4.84 -10.34
N SER A 191 -5.87 -5.42 -10.37
CA SER A 191 -7.08 -4.74 -10.88
C SER A 191 -7.82 -3.95 -9.80
N CYS A 192 -7.71 -4.38 -8.53
CA CYS A 192 -8.38 -3.72 -7.41
C CYS A 192 -7.66 -2.48 -6.87
N PHE A 193 -6.32 -2.42 -6.91
CA PHE A 193 -5.51 -1.42 -6.18
C PHE A 193 -4.56 -0.64 -7.09
N ASN A 194 -4.21 0.60 -6.69
CA ASN A 194 -3.39 1.51 -7.50
C ASN A 194 -1.93 1.07 -7.55
N CYS A 195 -1.43 0.52 -6.44
CA CYS A 195 -0.07 0.01 -6.30
C CYS A 195 -0.14 -1.28 -5.48
N VAL A 196 0.62 -2.31 -5.88
CA VAL A 196 0.55 -3.63 -5.27
C VAL A 196 1.91 -4.26 -5.07
N PHE A 197 2.11 -4.88 -3.91
CA PHE A 197 3.36 -5.51 -3.51
C PHE A 197 3.13 -6.94 -3.01
N THR A 198 4.11 -7.81 -3.20
CA THR A 198 4.25 -9.09 -2.48
C THR A 198 5.42 -8.99 -1.52
N VAL A 199 5.23 -9.46 -0.28
CA VAL A 199 6.25 -9.58 0.78
C VAL A 199 6.55 -11.07 1.00
N CYS A 200 7.81 -11.47 0.90
CA CYS A 200 8.25 -12.86 1.07
C CYS A 200 9.44 -12.94 2.06
N PRO A 201 9.56 -14.00 2.88
CA PRO A 201 10.80 -14.30 3.59
C PRO A 201 11.99 -14.47 2.65
N CYS A 202 13.16 -14.06 3.12
CA CYS A 202 14.44 -14.25 2.45
C CYS A 202 15.56 -14.47 3.47
N GLU A 203 16.75 -14.83 3.01
CA GLU A 203 17.90 -14.95 3.91
C GLU A 203 18.31 -13.55 4.42
N PRO A 204 18.50 -13.34 5.73
CA PRO A 204 18.92 -12.05 6.27
C PRO A 204 20.39 -11.76 6.01
N ASP A 205 20.74 -10.47 5.91
CA ASP A 205 22.13 -10.03 5.87
C ASP A 205 22.85 -10.28 7.22
N GLN A 206 24.18 -10.26 7.19
CA GLN A 206 25.00 -10.57 8.37
C GLN A 206 24.66 -9.62 9.54
N GLY A 207 24.42 -10.19 10.72
CA GLY A 207 24.03 -9.44 11.91
C GLY A 207 22.53 -9.20 12.08
N TYR A 208 21.68 -9.73 11.18
CA TYR A 208 20.23 -9.70 11.31
C TYR A 208 19.63 -11.12 11.47
N PRO A 209 18.68 -11.33 12.39
CA PRO A 209 18.00 -12.62 12.57
C PRO A 209 16.92 -12.91 11.52
N SER A 210 16.34 -11.90 10.86
CA SER A 210 15.29 -12.10 9.85
C SER A 210 15.27 -11.00 8.79
N ALA A 211 14.76 -11.32 7.61
CA ALA A 211 14.55 -10.36 6.53
C ALA A 211 13.40 -10.77 5.61
N PHE A 212 12.79 -9.78 4.96
CA PHE A 212 11.80 -9.99 3.90
C PHE A 212 12.22 -9.26 2.63
N THR A 213 11.97 -9.88 1.47
CA THR A 213 11.93 -9.13 0.21
C THR A 213 10.54 -8.55 0.00
N VAL A 214 10.48 -7.36 -0.57
CA VAL A 214 9.24 -6.73 -1.02
C VAL A 214 9.42 -6.30 -2.47
N ALA A 215 8.53 -6.78 -3.34
CA ALA A 215 8.57 -6.51 -4.76
C ALA A 215 7.17 -6.13 -5.27
N PRO A 216 7.06 -5.28 -6.31
CA PRO A 216 5.79 -5.12 -7.01
C PRO A 216 5.25 -6.45 -7.53
N ILE A 217 3.93 -6.64 -7.52
CA ILE A 217 3.33 -7.86 -8.10
C ILE A 217 3.59 -7.88 -9.61
N SER A 218 4.03 -9.02 -10.14
CA SER A 218 4.27 -9.23 -11.57
C SER A 218 3.06 -8.83 -12.41
N GLY A 219 3.28 -8.08 -13.49
CA GLY A 219 2.21 -7.56 -14.36
C GLY A 219 1.49 -6.31 -13.83
N SER A 220 1.78 -5.85 -12.61
CA SER A 220 1.29 -4.56 -12.12
C SER A 220 1.98 -3.38 -12.81
N PHE A 221 1.35 -2.20 -12.76
CA PHE A 221 1.94 -0.95 -13.24
C PHE A 221 3.31 -0.65 -12.62
N PHE A 222 3.52 -1.01 -11.36
CA PHE A 222 4.79 -0.79 -10.64
C PHE A 222 5.91 -1.74 -11.11
N ALA A 223 5.57 -2.99 -11.45
CA ALA A 223 6.51 -3.89 -12.12
C ALA A 223 6.88 -3.38 -13.52
N ALA A 224 5.90 -2.86 -14.27
CA ALA A 224 6.11 -2.31 -15.62
C ALA A 224 6.91 -1.00 -15.64
N THR A 225 6.77 -0.15 -14.62
CA THR A 225 7.51 1.12 -14.49
C THR A 225 8.87 0.98 -13.79
N GLY A 226 9.29 -0.24 -13.43
CA GLY A 226 10.62 -0.50 -12.89
C GLY A 226 10.81 -0.14 -11.42
N HIS A 227 9.73 -0.03 -10.62
CA HIS A 227 9.86 0.12 -9.17
C HIS A 227 10.63 -1.09 -8.62
N SER A 228 11.80 -0.83 -8.05
CA SER A 228 12.72 -1.91 -7.67
C SER A 228 12.24 -2.66 -6.44
N ALA A 229 12.55 -3.94 -6.36
CA ALA A 229 12.37 -4.71 -5.14
C ALA A 229 13.31 -4.18 -4.04
N VAL A 230 12.87 -4.28 -2.78
CA VAL A 230 13.67 -3.95 -1.59
C VAL A 230 13.82 -5.18 -0.71
N ILE A 231 14.92 -5.25 0.04
CA ILE A 231 15.10 -6.17 1.16
C ILE A 231 15.01 -5.37 2.44
N GLU A 232 14.20 -5.85 3.38
CA GLU A 232 14.03 -5.28 4.71
C GLU A 232 14.65 -6.23 5.72
N ASN A 233 15.83 -5.87 6.22
CA ASN A 233 16.50 -6.59 7.30
C ASN A 233 15.96 -6.13 8.66
N ILE A 234 15.71 -7.08 9.56
CA ILE A 234 15.02 -6.83 10.81
C ILE A 234 15.79 -7.46 11.97
N ARG A 235 15.96 -6.67 13.04
CA ARG A 235 16.47 -7.13 14.33
C ARG A 235 15.68 -6.49 15.46
N VAL A 236 15.79 -7.06 16.65
CA VAL A 236 15.27 -6.48 17.89
C VAL A 236 16.45 -5.99 18.71
N ASP A 237 16.40 -4.77 19.25
CA ASP A 237 17.44 -4.24 20.14
C ASP A 237 17.28 -4.73 21.60
N ALA A 238 18.21 -4.35 22.48
CA ALA A 238 18.24 -4.80 23.87
C ALA A 238 16.98 -4.38 24.66
N GLU A 239 16.35 -3.27 24.27
CA GLU A 239 15.11 -2.75 24.85
C GLU A 239 13.85 -3.42 24.26
N GLY A 240 14.04 -4.38 23.35
CA GLY A 240 12.94 -5.11 22.72
C GLY A 240 12.27 -4.36 21.57
N ARG A 241 12.90 -3.31 21.01
CA ARG A 241 12.35 -2.48 19.93
C ARG A 241 12.76 -3.05 18.57
N ILE A 242 11.83 -3.03 17.62
CA ILE A 242 12.08 -3.45 16.24
C ILE A 242 12.97 -2.40 15.54
N LYS A 243 14.11 -2.83 15.01
CA LYS A 243 14.98 -2.05 14.11
C LYS A 243 14.91 -2.66 12.71
N ARG A 244 14.59 -1.82 11.73
CA ARG A 244 14.43 -2.17 10.32
C ARG A 244 15.51 -1.48 9.50
N HIS A 245 16.02 -2.14 8.48
CA HIS A 245 17.00 -1.59 7.57
C HIS A 245 16.65 -2.01 6.13
N CYS A 246 16.11 -1.05 5.37
CA CYS A 246 15.63 -1.25 4.01
C CYS A 246 16.74 -0.93 3.00
N LEU A 247 17.03 -1.89 2.11
CA LEU A 247 18.04 -1.78 1.05
C LEU A 247 17.43 -2.18 -0.31
N PRO A 248 18.01 -1.78 -1.45
CA PRO A 248 17.65 -2.35 -2.75
C PRO A 248 17.87 -3.87 -2.77
N CYS A 249 16.90 -4.64 -3.27
CA CYS A 249 17.02 -6.09 -3.36
C CYS A 249 17.75 -6.50 -4.64
N VAL A 250 18.99 -6.96 -4.48
CA VAL A 250 19.77 -7.60 -5.55
C VAL A 250 19.34 -9.06 -5.78
N SER A 251 19.20 -9.83 -4.70
CA SER A 251 18.73 -11.22 -4.70
C SER A 251 18.15 -11.59 -3.32
N PRO A 252 17.12 -12.46 -3.22
CA PRO A 252 16.68 -13.02 -1.93
C PRO A 252 17.72 -13.97 -1.28
N ASP A 253 18.61 -14.58 -2.07
CA ASP A 253 19.73 -15.41 -1.60
C ASP A 253 20.88 -14.50 -1.11
N ARG A 254 21.37 -14.73 0.11
CA ARG A 254 22.41 -13.89 0.73
C ARG A 254 23.77 -14.05 0.05
N ARG A 255 24.07 -15.25 -0.46
CA ARG A 255 25.32 -15.54 -1.15
C ARG A 255 25.39 -14.82 -2.50
N ASP A 256 24.26 -14.70 -3.21
CA ASP A 256 24.16 -13.88 -4.42
C ASP A 256 24.36 -12.39 -4.12
N ARG A 257 23.78 -11.88 -3.03
CA ARG A 257 24.02 -10.49 -2.58
C ARG A 257 25.49 -10.25 -2.25
N GLU A 258 26.14 -11.15 -1.53
CA GLU A 258 27.56 -11.03 -1.19
C GLU A 258 28.47 -11.13 -2.43
N ILE A 259 28.17 -12.04 -3.36
CA ILE A 259 28.85 -12.11 -4.67
C ILE A 259 28.73 -10.78 -5.42
N TYR A 260 27.53 -10.20 -5.47
CA TYR A 260 27.29 -8.91 -6.11
C TYR A 260 28.05 -7.78 -5.40
N ARG A 261 28.02 -7.74 -4.07
CA ARG A 261 28.72 -6.75 -3.24
C ARG A 261 30.22 -6.76 -3.51
N LEU A 262 30.87 -7.93 -3.43
CA LEU A 262 32.29 -8.10 -3.73
C LEU A 262 32.62 -7.69 -5.19
N ARG A 263 31.76 -8.02 -6.15
CA ARG A 263 31.95 -7.66 -7.56
C ARG A 263 31.79 -6.16 -7.82
N LYS A 264 30.78 -5.52 -7.23
CA LYS A 264 30.32 -4.17 -7.59
C LYS A 264 30.84 -3.06 -6.70
N GLU A 265 31.11 -3.34 -5.42
CA GLU A 265 31.60 -2.37 -4.44
C GLU A 265 33.11 -2.51 -4.22
N GLU A 266 33.61 -3.75 -4.11
CA GLU A 266 35.04 -4.03 -3.95
C GLU A 266 35.80 -4.23 -5.27
N ASN A 267 35.10 -4.21 -6.42
CA ASN A 267 35.64 -4.42 -7.78
C ASN A 267 36.42 -5.73 -7.98
N LYS A 268 36.17 -6.75 -7.14
CA LYS A 268 36.88 -8.03 -7.21
C LYS A 268 36.58 -8.79 -8.50
N SER A 269 37.59 -9.53 -8.95
CA SER A 269 37.51 -10.50 -10.05
C SER A 269 36.77 -11.77 -9.62
N LEU A 270 36.41 -12.62 -10.58
CA LEU A 270 35.69 -13.88 -10.29
C LEU A 270 36.59 -14.89 -9.57
N GLU A 271 37.90 -14.75 -9.74
CA GLU A 271 38.99 -15.41 -9.03
C GLU A 271 38.93 -15.07 -7.54
N GLU A 272 39.07 -13.79 -7.20
CA GLU A 272 39.14 -13.29 -5.82
C GLU A 272 37.85 -13.53 -5.04
N ILE A 273 36.69 -13.36 -5.70
CA ILE A 273 35.38 -13.74 -5.11
C ILE A 273 35.33 -15.24 -4.83
N GLY A 274 35.94 -16.06 -5.68
CA GLY A 274 36.01 -17.51 -5.52
C GLY A 274 36.90 -17.96 -4.38
N GLU A 275 38.02 -17.27 -4.17
CA GLU A 275 38.91 -17.48 -3.01
C GLU A 275 38.22 -17.07 -1.70
N VAL A 276 37.57 -15.91 -1.65
CA VAL A 276 36.87 -15.40 -0.46
C VAL A 276 35.67 -16.27 -0.06
N LEU A 277 34.89 -16.76 -1.03
CA LEU A 277 33.65 -17.49 -0.77
C LEU A 277 33.77 -19.02 -0.91
N GLY A 278 34.94 -19.54 -1.28
CA GLY A 278 35.16 -20.97 -1.50
C GLY A 278 34.30 -21.54 -2.64
N CYS A 279 34.26 -20.88 -3.80
CA CYS A 279 33.50 -21.36 -4.97
C CYS A 279 34.18 -21.05 -6.30
N ASN A 280 33.91 -21.87 -7.33
CA ASN A 280 34.52 -21.69 -8.64
C ASN A 280 33.92 -20.52 -9.44
N LYS A 281 34.74 -19.95 -10.33
CA LYS A 281 34.41 -18.82 -11.22
C LYS A 281 33.10 -19.04 -12.01
N SER A 282 32.87 -20.27 -12.48
CA SER A 282 31.67 -20.63 -13.25
C SER A 282 30.39 -20.57 -12.43
N THR A 283 30.43 -20.93 -11.14
CA THR A 283 29.29 -20.73 -10.23
C THR A 283 29.00 -19.24 -10.00
N ILE A 284 30.04 -18.43 -9.82
CA ILE A 284 29.92 -16.98 -9.59
C ILE A 284 29.36 -16.29 -10.83
N SER A 285 29.94 -16.55 -12.02
CA SER A 285 29.45 -16.05 -13.30
C SER A 285 27.98 -16.43 -13.55
N ARG A 286 27.60 -17.69 -13.30
CA ARG A 286 26.21 -18.14 -13.43
C ARG A 286 25.25 -17.42 -12.47
N ARG A 287 25.66 -17.18 -11.22
CA ARG A 287 24.86 -16.44 -10.22
C ARG A 287 24.69 -14.97 -10.62
N LEU A 288 25.77 -14.27 -10.98
CA LEU A 288 25.71 -12.90 -11.51
C LEU A 288 24.86 -12.79 -12.79
N SER A 289 24.93 -13.78 -13.67
CA SER A 289 24.13 -13.86 -14.89
C SER A 289 22.63 -14.13 -14.63
N ALA A 290 22.27 -14.67 -13.46
CA ALA A 290 20.90 -14.94 -13.06
C ALA A 290 20.19 -13.71 -12.46
N LEU A 291 20.93 -12.69 -12.01
CA LEU A 291 20.38 -11.44 -11.45
C LEU A 291 19.47 -10.70 -12.45
N ALA A 292 18.68 -9.74 -11.96
CA ALA A 292 17.85 -8.90 -12.82
C ALA A 292 18.70 -8.13 -13.85
N PHE A 293 18.19 -7.94 -15.07
CA PHE A 293 18.97 -7.39 -16.20
C PHE A 293 19.67 -6.06 -15.88
N HIS A 294 18.99 -5.13 -15.20
CA HIS A 294 19.54 -3.83 -14.81
C HIS A 294 20.72 -3.91 -13.83
N LEU A 295 20.90 -5.03 -13.12
CA LEU A 295 22.03 -5.29 -12.22
C LEU A 295 23.25 -5.91 -12.95
N ARG A 296 23.05 -6.49 -14.13
CA ARG A 296 24.11 -7.23 -14.86
C ARG A 296 25.14 -6.32 -15.51
N GLY A 297 24.73 -5.12 -15.97
CA GLY A 297 25.53 -4.22 -16.81
C GLY A 297 26.82 -3.67 -16.19
N HIS A 298 27.10 -4.00 -14.92
CA HIS A 298 28.34 -3.65 -14.23
C HIS A 298 29.04 -4.85 -13.55
N CYS A 299 28.51 -6.07 -13.70
CA CYS A 299 28.98 -7.24 -12.94
C CYS A 299 29.59 -8.34 -13.81
N LEU A 300 29.30 -8.33 -15.12
CA LEU A 300 29.98 -9.16 -16.11
C LEU A 300 31.26 -8.45 -16.54
#